data_AF-A0A8K0SJK8-F1
#
_entry.id   AF-A0A8K0SJK8-F1
#
_cell.length_a   1.000
_cell.length_b   1.000
_cell.length_c   1.000
_cell.angle_alpha   90.00
_cell.angle_beta   90.00
_cell.angle_gamma   90.00
#
_symmetry.space_group_name_H-M   'P 1'
#
loop_
_entity.id
_entity.type
_entity.pdbx_description
1 polymer ?
#
loop_
_entity_poly.entity_id
_entity_poly.type
_entity_poly.pdbx_seq_one_letter_code
_entity_poly.pdbx_strand_id
1 'polypeptide(L)'
;MHLLRFPLLALLSGTALAKIGQEVTTLKPVSGGKGQRTSPDQQVTPSKKVGLDYGVDLDPLVHVELDMQKPAVLLEGVASIEQVTCANETISISFSSEEGFTTAVKNWSNKGDLVFFTNHLGGCDTEFERGVFLVRKVSGKAESLTIVAQAEKKDVASTAANTAITFEGVPVAKKRQSVSRRGLNERGITLDEKGLTIGGTVGLPRSTPIYSFPPYLDVSADSAEITASVTFSGFLDYDVFAGKLKQLYVDIDSSIDAEVGVTIAVTAGYRDSFMYNPGLLSYMIVDVPGILKLGPELLFGIGLDVDVEAGVTVTGTAGAGLKNGIVHLDFLDTSKTSLQPWKPVYNAKLELSERARAKADAWIDVTFQLIVEVLGGVVDLSAGITARPRFNNEFAFTASQTVEAPDSVDFPNDLVCAQGLSVKSDFTFSLYAFVSTLWSSTIYNTHVPIAEECYTWLK
;
A
#
# COMPACT_ATOMS: atom_id res chain seq x y z
N MET A 1 0.91 32.44 42.08
CA MET A 1 0.03 33.10 41.09
C MET A 1 0.13 32.32 39.79
N HIS A 2 -0.85 31.47 39.55
CA HIS A 2 -1.02 30.71 38.31
C HIS A 2 -1.32 31.67 37.16
N LEU A 3 -0.62 31.52 36.04
CA LEU A 3 -1.16 31.93 34.75
C LEU A 3 -0.91 30.80 33.74
N LEU A 4 -2.02 30.24 33.32
CA LEU A 4 -2.16 29.17 32.34
C LEU A 4 -1.56 29.57 30.99
N ARG A 5 -0.83 28.65 30.36
CA ARG A 5 -0.64 28.63 28.90
C ARG A 5 -1.12 27.28 28.39
N PHE A 6 -2.38 27.24 27.97
CA PHE A 6 -2.92 26.18 27.11
C PHE A 6 -2.43 26.39 25.67
N PRO A 7 -2.40 25.31 24.85
CA PRO A 7 -1.67 25.25 23.59
C PRO A 7 -2.45 26.00 22.51
N LEU A 8 -1.75 26.80 21.70
CA LEU A 8 -2.35 27.40 20.53
C LEU A 8 -2.44 26.30 19.46
N LEU A 9 -3.68 25.93 19.12
CA LEU A 9 -4.03 25.15 17.93
C LEU A 9 -3.28 25.71 16.71
N ALA A 10 -2.36 24.92 16.15
CA ALA A 10 -1.81 25.20 14.83
C ALA A 10 -2.95 25.04 13.81
N LEU A 11 -3.35 26.14 13.20
CA LEU A 11 -4.23 26.15 12.03
C LEU A 11 -3.50 25.45 10.89
N LEU A 12 -3.92 24.22 10.60
CA LEU A 12 -3.57 23.46 9.40
C LEU A 12 -4.01 24.25 8.17
N SER A 13 -3.11 25.00 7.56
CA SER A 13 -3.22 25.42 6.16
C SER A 13 -3.02 24.18 5.28
N GLY A 14 -4.10 23.43 5.09
CA GLY A 14 -4.15 22.33 4.15
C GLY A 14 -3.89 22.84 2.73
N THR A 15 -2.66 22.66 2.24
CA THR A 15 -2.37 22.77 0.82
C THR A 15 -3.11 21.65 0.11
N ALA A 16 -4.12 22.01 -0.68
CA ALA A 16 -4.85 21.10 -1.54
C ALA A 16 -3.92 20.55 -2.62
N LEU A 17 -3.20 19.47 -2.30
CA LEU A 17 -2.59 18.63 -3.33
C LEU A 17 -3.69 17.85 -4.01
N ALA A 18 -3.63 17.84 -5.34
CA ALA A 18 -4.50 17.02 -6.17
C ALA A 18 -4.42 15.58 -5.68
N LYS A 19 -5.56 15.03 -5.22
CA LYS A 19 -5.71 13.58 -5.04
C LYS A 19 -5.29 12.91 -6.35
N ILE A 20 -4.12 12.29 -6.36
CA ILE A 20 -3.78 11.32 -7.40
C ILE A 20 -4.77 10.19 -7.18
N GLY A 21 -5.75 10.05 -8.08
CA GLY A 21 -6.79 9.04 -7.95
C GLY A 21 -6.16 7.66 -7.95
N GLN A 22 -6.60 6.80 -7.01
CA GLN A 22 -6.28 5.37 -7.08
C GLN A 22 -6.92 4.84 -8.37
N GLU A 23 -6.11 4.27 -9.25
CA GLU A 23 -6.63 3.45 -10.32
C GLU A 23 -6.95 2.10 -9.67
N VAL A 24 -8.19 1.61 -9.72
CA VAL A 24 -8.59 0.32 -9.13
C VAL A 24 -9.07 -0.57 -10.27
N THR A 25 -8.48 -1.76 -10.38
CA THR A 25 -8.97 -2.79 -11.30
C THR A 25 -9.91 -3.70 -10.52
N THR A 26 -11.20 -3.37 -10.58
CA THR A 26 -12.24 -4.24 -10.01
C THR A 26 -12.42 -5.47 -10.90
N LEU A 27 -12.11 -6.65 -10.36
CA LEU A 27 -12.34 -7.91 -11.04
C LEU A 27 -13.82 -8.28 -10.97
N LYS A 28 -14.31 -8.87 -12.06
CA LYS A 28 -15.69 -9.32 -12.17
C LYS A 28 -15.75 -10.84 -12.01
N PRO A 29 -16.84 -11.38 -11.46
CA PRO A 29 -17.10 -12.81 -11.49
C PRO A 29 -17.00 -13.37 -12.92
N VAL A 30 -16.17 -14.40 -13.10
CA VAL A 30 -16.14 -15.20 -14.33
C VAL A 30 -16.97 -16.45 -14.07
N SER A 31 -18.10 -16.58 -14.76
CA SER A 31 -18.87 -17.83 -14.72
C SER A 31 -18.17 -18.84 -15.63
N GLY A 32 -17.95 -20.07 -15.13
CA GLY A 32 -17.15 -21.11 -15.78
C GLY A 32 -17.30 -21.16 -17.30
N GLY A 33 -16.18 -21.05 -18.01
CA GLY A 33 -16.13 -20.92 -19.46
C GLY A 33 -16.89 -22.04 -20.18
N LYS A 34 -17.32 -21.77 -21.41
CA LYS A 34 -18.08 -22.70 -22.28
C LYS A 34 -17.48 -24.11 -22.41
N GLY A 35 -16.23 -24.34 -21.99
CA GLY A 35 -15.52 -25.62 -22.04
C GLY A 35 -15.50 -26.48 -20.76
N GLN A 36 -16.00 -25.99 -19.61
CA GLN A 36 -15.99 -26.74 -18.33
C GLN A 36 -17.37 -27.28 -17.92
N ARG A 37 -18.32 -27.34 -18.86
CA ARG A 37 -19.65 -27.94 -18.67
C ARG A 37 -19.57 -29.46 -18.66
N THR A 38 -19.06 -30.05 -17.58
CA THR A 38 -19.28 -31.46 -17.28
C THR A 38 -20.71 -31.61 -16.76
N SER A 39 -21.62 -32.06 -17.64
CA SER A 39 -23.05 -32.31 -17.38
C SER A 39 -23.89 -31.11 -16.89
N PRO A 40 -24.97 -30.72 -17.60
CA PRO A 40 -25.88 -29.62 -17.22
C PRO A 40 -26.45 -29.69 -15.80
N ASP A 41 -26.49 -30.87 -15.18
CA ASP A 41 -27.25 -31.13 -13.94
C ASP A 41 -26.39 -31.57 -12.75
N GLN A 42 -25.05 -31.59 -12.85
CA GLN A 42 -24.21 -31.83 -11.67
C GLN A 42 -24.16 -30.61 -10.73
N GLN A 43 -24.33 -29.40 -11.28
CA GLN A 43 -24.13 -28.15 -10.54
C GLN A 43 -25.30 -27.76 -9.63
N VAL A 44 -26.44 -28.46 -9.69
CA VAL A 44 -27.53 -28.32 -8.71
C VAL A 44 -27.26 -29.07 -7.41
N THR A 45 -26.19 -29.86 -7.30
CA THR A 45 -25.88 -30.60 -6.07
C THR A 45 -25.13 -29.70 -5.08
N PRO A 46 -25.63 -29.48 -3.84
CA PRO A 46 -24.90 -28.68 -2.87
C PRO A 46 -23.53 -29.28 -2.50
N SER A 47 -22.50 -28.44 -2.45
CA SER A 47 -21.11 -28.82 -2.14
C SER A 47 -20.57 -28.01 -0.96
N LYS A 48 -19.71 -28.62 -0.14
CA LYS A 48 -18.93 -27.87 0.86
C LYS A 48 -17.66 -27.24 0.30
N LYS A 49 -17.25 -27.59 -0.91
CA LYS A 49 -16.12 -26.98 -1.62
C LYS A 49 -16.64 -26.16 -2.78
N VAL A 50 -16.25 -24.89 -2.82
CA VAL A 50 -16.68 -23.93 -3.84
C VAL A 50 -15.44 -23.26 -4.41
N GLY A 51 -15.31 -23.27 -5.73
CA GLY A 51 -14.33 -22.48 -6.46
C GLY A 51 -15.02 -21.29 -7.10
N LEU A 52 -14.45 -20.09 -6.95
CA LEU A 52 -14.96 -18.85 -7.54
C LEU A 52 -13.86 -18.20 -8.37
N ASP A 53 -14.12 -18.04 -9.66
CA ASP A 53 -13.21 -17.34 -10.57
C ASP A 53 -13.59 -15.86 -10.69
N TYR A 54 -12.58 -15.00 -10.68
CA TYR A 54 -12.70 -13.56 -10.89
C TYR A 54 -11.70 -13.10 -11.92
N GLY A 55 -12.11 -12.16 -12.77
CA GLY A 55 -11.32 -11.79 -13.92
C GLY A 55 -11.69 -10.48 -14.60
N VAL A 56 -11.01 -10.22 -15.71
CA VAL A 56 -11.36 -9.16 -16.66
C VAL A 56 -12.01 -9.85 -17.87
N ASP A 57 -13.22 -9.45 -18.21
CA ASP A 57 -14.05 -10.09 -19.23
C ASP A 57 -14.32 -11.59 -18.93
N LEU A 58 -13.75 -12.52 -19.72
CA LEU A 58 -13.94 -13.97 -19.57
C LEU A 58 -12.65 -14.70 -19.14
N ASP A 59 -11.56 -13.98 -18.93
CA ASP A 59 -10.28 -14.55 -18.56
C ASP A 59 -10.20 -14.62 -17.03
N PRO A 60 -10.18 -15.82 -16.40
CA PRO A 60 -10.08 -15.96 -14.94
C PRO A 60 -8.65 -15.65 -14.48
N LEU A 61 -8.52 -14.81 -13.45
CA LEU A 61 -7.25 -14.23 -12.99
C LEU A 61 -6.98 -14.47 -11.50
N VAL A 62 -8.06 -14.58 -10.74
CA VAL A 62 -8.03 -14.89 -9.31
C VAL A 62 -8.97 -16.06 -9.10
N HIS A 63 -8.44 -17.13 -8.51
CA HIS A 63 -9.22 -18.29 -8.10
C HIS A 63 -9.33 -18.30 -6.58
N VAL A 64 -10.58 -18.34 -6.11
CA VAL A 64 -10.89 -18.39 -4.68
C VAL A 64 -11.49 -19.75 -4.37
N GLU A 65 -10.80 -20.55 -3.57
CA GLU A 65 -11.32 -21.79 -3.01
C GLU A 65 -11.90 -21.55 -1.61
N LEU A 66 -13.15 -21.96 -1.42
CA LEU A 66 -13.87 -21.86 -0.16
C LEU A 66 -14.25 -23.25 0.34
N ASP A 67 -13.84 -23.58 1.56
CA ASP A 67 -14.50 -24.65 2.31
C ASP A 67 -15.64 -24.03 3.11
N MET A 68 -16.88 -24.38 2.79
CA MET A 68 -18.09 -23.77 3.35
C MET A 68 -18.52 -24.42 4.67
N GLN A 69 -19.02 -23.61 5.61
CA GLN A 69 -19.61 -24.13 6.87
C GLN A 69 -20.86 -24.98 6.59
N LYS A 70 -21.63 -24.57 5.58
CA LYS A 70 -22.87 -25.21 5.12
C LYS A 70 -22.76 -25.53 3.63
N PRO A 71 -23.41 -26.59 3.11
CA PRO A 71 -23.37 -26.89 1.68
C PRO A 71 -23.88 -25.72 0.84
N ALA A 72 -23.18 -25.41 -0.24
CA ALA A 72 -23.45 -24.28 -1.10
C ALA A 72 -23.79 -24.70 -2.54
N VAL A 73 -24.55 -23.85 -3.24
CA VAL A 73 -24.91 -24.01 -4.65
C VAL A 73 -24.54 -22.73 -5.39
N LEU A 74 -23.78 -22.87 -6.47
CA LEU A 74 -23.48 -21.79 -7.42
C LEU A 74 -24.61 -21.69 -8.44
N LEU A 75 -25.56 -20.77 -8.25
CA LEU A 75 -26.72 -20.66 -9.14
C LEU A 75 -26.30 -20.27 -10.57
N GLU A 76 -25.24 -19.47 -10.70
CA GLU A 76 -24.64 -19.10 -12.00
C GLU A 76 -24.11 -20.29 -12.81
N GLY A 77 -23.86 -21.42 -12.15
CA GLY A 77 -23.35 -22.64 -12.77
C GLY A 77 -24.45 -23.57 -13.29
N VAL A 78 -25.69 -23.38 -12.84
CA VAL A 78 -26.82 -24.24 -13.19
C VAL A 78 -27.39 -23.82 -14.54
N ALA A 79 -27.11 -24.59 -15.58
CA ALA A 79 -27.50 -24.27 -16.96
C ALA A 79 -29.02 -24.17 -17.18
N SER A 80 -29.83 -24.83 -16.36
CA SER A 80 -31.29 -24.83 -16.44
C SER A 80 -31.95 -23.63 -15.76
N ILE A 81 -31.23 -22.82 -14.97
CA ILE A 81 -31.77 -21.60 -14.37
C ILE A 81 -31.90 -20.53 -15.46
N GLU A 82 -33.11 -19.99 -15.61
CA GLU A 82 -33.42 -18.92 -16.56
C GLU A 82 -33.28 -17.54 -15.92
N GLN A 83 -33.82 -17.38 -14.70
CA GLN A 83 -33.79 -16.10 -14.00
C GLN A 83 -33.68 -16.31 -12.49
N VAL A 84 -32.94 -15.41 -11.85
CA VAL A 84 -32.96 -15.24 -10.40
C VAL A 84 -33.49 -13.84 -10.10
N THR A 85 -34.37 -13.72 -9.12
CA THR A 85 -34.88 -12.44 -8.62
C THR A 85 -34.79 -12.42 -7.11
N CYS A 86 -34.33 -11.30 -6.56
CA CYS A 86 -34.19 -11.12 -5.13
C CYS A 86 -35.12 -10.02 -4.65
N ALA A 87 -35.78 -10.28 -3.53
CA ALA A 87 -36.53 -9.31 -2.75
C ALA A 87 -36.07 -9.41 -1.29
N ASN A 88 -36.62 -8.57 -0.42
CA ASN A 88 -36.31 -8.66 1.01
C ASN A 88 -36.56 -10.08 1.52
N GLU A 89 -35.51 -10.70 2.05
CA GLU A 89 -35.49 -12.04 2.65
C GLU A 89 -35.91 -13.21 1.73
N THR A 90 -36.03 -12.99 0.42
CA THR A 90 -36.52 -14.02 -0.51
C THR A 90 -35.77 -14.01 -1.83
N ILE A 91 -35.50 -15.21 -2.36
CA ILE A 91 -34.89 -15.44 -3.67
C ILE A 91 -35.83 -16.34 -4.46
N SER A 92 -36.20 -15.89 -5.67
CA SER A 92 -37.00 -16.69 -6.61
C SER A 92 -36.15 -17.08 -7.81
N ILE A 93 -36.14 -18.37 -8.13
CA ILE A 93 -35.28 -18.99 -9.15
C ILE A 93 -36.21 -19.69 -10.15
N SER A 94 -36.27 -19.22 -11.39
CA SER A 94 -37.03 -19.87 -12.46
C SER A 94 -36.13 -20.79 -13.29
N PHE A 95 -36.71 -21.89 -13.76
CA PHE A 95 -36.02 -22.88 -14.58
C PHE A 95 -36.62 -22.96 -15.97
N SER A 96 -35.76 -23.12 -16.97
CA SER A 96 -36.12 -23.33 -18.37
C SER A 96 -36.48 -24.79 -18.70
N SER A 97 -36.23 -25.73 -17.78
CA SER A 97 -36.54 -27.15 -17.96
C SER A 97 -37.16 -27.79 -16.71
N GLU A 98 -38.12 -28.69 -16.93
CA GLU A 98 -38.76 -29.46 -15.88
C GLU A 98 -37.78 -30.42 -15.19
N GLU A 99 -36.84 -30.99 -15.95
CA GLU A 99 -35.78 -31.86 -15.42
C GLU A 99 -34.86 -31.10 -14.46
N GLY A 100 -34.42 -29.89 -14.84
CA GLY A 100 -33.59 -29.03 -13.99
C GLY A 100 -34.31 -28.62 -12.72
N PHE A 101 -35.57 -28.19 -12.85
CA PHE A 101 -36.43 -27.86 -11.71
C PHE A 101 -36.60 -29.05 -10.76
N THR A 102 -36.94 -30.23 -11.29
CA THR A 102 -37.20 -31.44 -10.49
C THR A 102 -35.93 -31.89 -9.77
N THR A 103 -34.77 -31.83 -10.44
CA THR A 103 -33.48 -32.18 -9.86
C THR A 103 -33.07 -31.19 -8.76
N ALA A 104 -33.30 -29.89 -8.96
CA ALA A 104 -33.07 -28.87 -7.95
C ALA A 104 -34.00 -29.05 -6.73
N VAL A 105 -35.31 -29.23 -6.94
CA VAL A 105 -36.27 -29.52 -5.86
C VAL A 105 -35.84 -30.74 -5.07
N LYS A 106 -35.44 -31.83 -5.74
CA LYS A 106 -34.96 -33.05 -5.08
C LYS A 106 -33.71 -32.82 -4.22
N ASN A 107 -32.78 -31.99 -4.70
CA ASN A 107 -31.50 -31.76 -4.02
C ASN A 107 -31.56 -30.69 -2.92
N TRP A 108 -32.46 -29.71 -3.04
CA TRP A 108 -32.52 -28.55 -2.15
C TRP A 108 -33.66 -28.64 -1.13
N SER A 109 -34.78 -29.29 -1.49
CA SER A 109 -35.91 -29.42 -0.57
C SER A 109 -35.50 -30.27 0.64
N ASN A 110 -35.93 -29.83 1.84
CA ASN A 110 -35.60 -30.43 3.13
C ASN A 110 -34.13 -30.31 3.56
N LYS A 111 -33.25 -29.74 2.74
CA LYS A 111 -31.92 -29.27 3.18
C LYS A 111 -32.07 -27.83 3.65
N GLY A 112 -32.56 -27.65 4.88
CA GLY A 112 -32.38 -26.37 5.57
C GLY A 112 -30.89 -26.07 5.71
N ASP A 113 -30.53 -24.79 5.81
CA ASP A 113 -29.15 -24.31 5.92
C ASP A 113 -28.29 -24.59 4.67
N LEU A 114 -28.73 -24.08 3.51
CA LEU A 114 -27.91 -24.02 2.29
C LEU A 114 -27.35 -22.61 2.11
N VAL A 115 -26.26 -22.49 1.36
CA VAL A 115 -25.76 -21.19 0.89
C VAL A 115 -25.94 -21.10 -0.62
N PHE A 116 -26.61 -20.05 -1.11
CA PHE A 116 -26.69 -19.77 -2.54
C PHE A 116 -25.73 -18.65 -2.91
N PHE A 117 -25.01 -18.84 -4.01
CA PHE A 117 -24.22 -17.81 -4.67
C PHE A 117 -24.92 -17.38 -5.96
N THR A 118 -25.07 -16.07 -6.14
CA THR A 118 -25.52 -15.42 -7.39
C THR A 118 -24.36 -14.61 -7.98
N ASN A 119 -24.35 -14.42 -9.29
CA ASN A 119 -23.44 -13.49 -9.97
C ASN A 119 -24.28 -12.42 -10.67
N HIS A 120 -24.79 -11.46 -9.90
CA HIS A 120 -25.57 -10.33 -10.41
C HIS A 120 -26.82 -10.68 -11.23
N LEU A 121 -27.25 -11.94 -11.22
CA LEU A 121 -28.45 -12.41 -11.91
C LEU A 121 -29.67 -11.73 -11.28
N GLY A 122 -30.29 -10.82 -12.04
CA GLY A 122 -31.47 -10.06 -11.61
C GLY A 122 -31.20 -8.93 -10.60
N GLY A 123 -29.95 -8.48 -10.43
CA GLY A 123 -29.61 -7.34 -9.56
C GLY A 123 -29.66 -7.66 -8.06
N CYS A 124 -29.43 -8.92 -7.69
CA CYS A 124 -29.44 -9.41 -6.30
C CYS A 124 -28.29 -8.87 -5.42
N ASP A 125 -27.27 -8.32 -6.04
CA ASP A 125 -26.00 -7.93 -5.42
C ASP A 125 -25.45 -6.66 -6.07
N THR A 126 -24.40 -6.10 -5.48
CA THR A 126 -23.70 -4.93 -6.03
C THR A 126 -23.08 -5.31 -7.37
N GLU A 127 -22.96 -4.35 -8.29
CA GLU A 127 -22.28 -4.58 -9.56
C GLU A 127 -20.86 -5.16 -9.31
N PHE A 128 -20.54 -6.29 -9.97
CA PHE A 128 -19.27 -7.05 -9.84
C PHE A 128 -19.09 -7.85 -8.54
N GLU A 129 -20.11 -7.95 -7.69
CA GLU A 129 -20.10 -8.84 -6.54
C GLU A 129 -20.87 -10.14 -6.82
N ARG A 130 -20.49 -11.21 -6.12
CA ARG A 130 -21.36 -12.37 -5.99
C ARG A 130 -22.25 -12.20 -4.76
N GLY A 131 -23.56 -12.29 -4.94
CA GLY A 131 -24.50 -12.32 -3.83
C GLY A 131 -24.40 -13.65 -3.07
N VAL A 132 -24.19 -13.58 -1.76
CA VAL A 132 -24.13 -14.76 -0.88
C VAL A 132 -25.39 -14.76 0.00
N PHE A 133 -26.11 -15.87 0.02
CA PHE A 133 -27.38 -15.95 0.71
C PHE A 133 -27.50 -17.23 1.54
N LEU A 134 -27.71 -17.07 2.85
CA LEU A 134 -28.01 -18.18 3.74
C LEU A 134 -29.51 -18.52 3.64
N VAL A 135 -29.80 -19.69 3.08
CA VAL A 135 -31.14 -20.20 2.82
C VAL A 135 -31.65 -20.97 4.03
N ARG A 136 -32.78 -20.53 4.57
CA ARG A 136 -33.46 -21.16 5.70
C ARG A 136 -34.52 -22.17 5.25
N LYS A 137 -35.20 -21.87 4.14
CA LYS A 137 -36.31 -22.68 3.63
C LYS A 137 -36.38 -22.60 2.11
N VAL A 138 -36.70 -23.72 1.46
CA VAL A 138 -36.89 -23.82 0.02
C VAL A 138 -38.28 -24.39 -0.27
N SER A 139 -38.95 -23.84 -1.28
CA SER A 139 -40.26 -24.32 -1.75
C SER A 139 -40.33 -24.29 -3.28
N GLY A 140 -40.76 -25.39 -3.90
CA GLY A 140 -40.92 -25.49 -5.35
C GLY A 140 -42.37 -25.26 -5.78
N LYS A 141 -42.56 -24.56 -6.90
CA LYS A 141 -43.84 -24.35 -7.60
C LYS A 141 -43.75 -24.98 -8.98
N ALA A 142 -44.30 -26.18 -9.13
CA ALA A 142 -44.20 -26.95 -10.37
C ALA A 142 -44.87 -26.26 -11.57
N GLU A 143 -46.02 -25.61 -11.36
CA GLU A 143 -46.77 -24.93 -12.43
C GLU A 143 -45.98 -23.83 -13.13
N SER A 144 -45.07 -23.16 -12.40
CA SER A 144 -44.24 -22.08 -12.93
C SER A 144 -42.76 -22.44 -13.01
N LEU A 145 -42.41 -23.71 -12.78
CA LEU A 145 -41.02 -24.19 -12.68
C LEU A 145 -40.12 -23.27 -11.82
N THR A 146 -40.65 -22.79 -10.70
CA THR A 146 -39.99 -21.77 -9.86
C THR A 146 -39.70 -22.32 -8.48
N ILE A 147 -38.49 -22.10 -7.98
CA ILE A 147 -38.13 -22.32 -6.58
C ILE A 147 -38.11 -20.97 -5.86
N VAL A 148 -38.81 -20.89 -4.73
CA VAL A 148 -38.77 -19.75 -3.82
C VAL A 148 -38.04 -20.16 -2.54
N ALA A 149 -36.95 -19.47 -2.24
CA ALA A 149 -36.14 -19.66 -1.06
C ALA A 149 -36.30 -18.47 -0.10
N GLN A 150 -36.51 -18.74 1.19
CA GLN A 150 -36.35 -17.75 2.26
C GLN A 150 -34.87 -17.69 2.60
N ALA A 151 -34.24 -16.54 2.41
CA ALA A 151 -32.81 -16.40 2.54
C ALA A 151 -32.39 -15.05 3.09
N GLU A 152 -31.31 -15.05 3.86
CA GLU A 152 -30.71 -13.85 4.42
C GLU A 152 -29.42 -13.54 3.65
N LYS A 153 -29.24 -12.30 3.20
CA LYS A 153 -27.98 -11.89 2.55
C LYS A 153 -26.85 -11.92 3.57
N LYS A 154 -25.73 -12.53 3.20
CA LYS A 154 -24.52 -12.71 3.99
C LYS A 154 -23.31 -12.28 3.15
N ASP A 155 -22.14 -12.31 3.79
CA ASP A 155 -20.84 -12.21 3.14
C ASP A 155 -20.14 -13.58 3.10
N VAL A 156 -19.01 -13.65 2.38
CA VAL A 156 -18.20 -14.88 2.32
C VAL A 156 -17.63 -15.21 3.69
N ALA A 157 -17.22 -14.21 4.47
CA ALA A 157 -16.59 -14.37 5.78
C ALA A 157 -17.46 -15.14 6.78
N SER A 158 -18.77 -14.86 6.77
CA SER A 158 -19.76 -15.45 7.69
C SER A 158 -20.28 -16.82 7.24
N THR A 159 -19.91 -17.28 6.04
CA THR A 159 -20.42 -18.54 5.46
C THR A 159 -19.32 -19.56 5.14
N ALA A 160 -18.08 -19.11 4.91
CA ALA A 160 -16.91 -19.96 4.74
C ALA A 160 -16.30 -20.39 6.10
N ALA A 161 -15.76 -21.61 6.14
CA ALA A 161 -14.97 -22.16 7.25
C ALA A 161 -13.46 -22.01 6.98
N ASN A 162 -13.05 -22.04 5.72
CA ASN A 162 -11.68 -21.84 5.25
C ASN A 162 -11.70 -21.11 3.90
N THR A 163 -10.67 -20.33 3.63
CA THR A 163 -10.53 -19.58 2.37
C THR A 163 -9.08 -19.65 1.91
N ALA A 164 -8.86 -20.31 0.78
CA ALA A 164 -7.58 -20.35 0.10
C ALA A 164 -7.70 -19.51 -1.18
N ILE A 165 -6.75 -18.61 -1.40
CA ILE A 165 -6.76 -17.69 -2.54
C ILE A 165 -5.47 -17.88 -3.31
N THR A 166 -5.61 -18.30 -4.56
CA THR A 166 -4.48 -18.37 -5.48
C THR A 166 -4.64 -17.29 -6.53
N PHE A 167 -3.61 -16.46 -6.66
CA PHE A 167 -3.52 -15.46 -7.71
C PHE A 167 -2.38 -15.85 -8.66
N GLU A 168 -2.76 -16.18 -9.90
CA GLU A 168 -1.86 -16.43 -11.02
C GLU A 168 -2.37 -15.59 -12.20
N GLY A 169 -1.53 -14.79 -12.84
CA GLY A 169 -1.93 -14.25 -14.14
C GLY A 169 -2.81 -12.98 -14.15
N VAL A 170 -2.81 -12.09 -13.15
CA VAL A 170 -3.58 -10.83 -13.22
C VAL A 170 -3.12 -9.93 -14.40
N PRO A 171 -3.93 -9.72 -15.46
CA PRO A 171 -3.58 -8.97 -16.64
C PRO A 171 -3.49 -7.52 -16.27
N VAL A 172 -2.34 -6.96 -16.59
CA VAL A 172 -2.22 -5.54 -16.79
C VAL A 172 -3.03 -5.21 -18.03
N ALA A 173 -3.90 -4.21 -17.94
CA ALA A 173 -4.62 -3.66 -19.08
C ALA A 173 -3.67 -3.55 -20.28
N LYS A 174 -3.92 -4.33 -21.33
CA LYS A 174 -3.23 -4.18 -22.61
C LYS A 174 -3.34 -2.71 -23.02
N LYS A 175 -2.19 -2.01 -23.03
CA LYS A 175 -1.99 -0.66 -23.59
C LYS A 175 -3.26 0.21 -23.58
N ARG A 176 -3.65 0.76 -22.43
CA ARG A 176 -4.52 1.95 -22.48
C ARG A 176 -3.64 3.15 -22.78
N GLN A 177 -3.94 3.76 -23.93
CA GLN A 177 -3.26 4.92 -24.50
C GLN A 177 -2.96 5.99 -23.44
N SER A 178 -1.71 6.43 -23.46
CA SER A 178 -1.16 7.64 -22.85
C SER A 178 -2.18 8.53 -22.11
N VAL A 179 -2.13 8.54 -20.79
CA VAL A 179 -2.52 9.73 -20.02
C VAL A 179 -1.35 10.70 -20.04
N SER A 180 -0.96 11.12 -21.25
CA SER A 180 -0.05 12.23 -21.51
C SER A 180 -0.79 13.55 -21.28
N ARG A 181 -1.19 13.83 -20.03
CA ARG A 181 -1.70 15.17 -19.69
C ARG A 181 -1.09 15.86 -18.50
N ARG A 182 -0.17 15.23 -17.76
CA ARG A 182 0.64 15.92 -16.73
C ARG A 182 1.97 15.21 -16.48
N GLY A 183 2.95 15.32 -17.38
CA GLY A 183 4.37 14.99 -17.09
C GLY A 183 4.72 13.63 -16.45
N LEU A 184 3.78 12.70 -16.32
CA LEU A 184 3.95 11.39 -15.70
C LEU A 184 4.24 10.41 -16.84
N ASN A 185 5.43 9.81 -16.83
CA ASN A 185 5.84 8.81 -17.80
C ASN A 185 4.92 7.58 -17.77
N GLU A 186 4.88 6.84 -18.89
CA GLU A 186 4.11 5.60 -19.03
C GLU A 186 4.45 4.63 -17.89
N ARG A 187 3.45 4.31 -17.07
CA ARG A 187 3.56 3.39 -15.94
C ARG A 187 3.53 1.97 -16.48
N GLY A 188 4.63 1.23 -16.31
CA GLY A 188 4.74 -0.14 -16.77
C GLY A 188 4.43 -1.09 -15.62
N ILE A 189 3.17 -1.49 -15.47
CA ILE A 189 2.90 -2.74 -14.75
C ILE A 189 3.10 -3.86 -15.77
N THR A 190 3.89 -4.87 -15.43
CA THR A 190 4.06 -6.06 -16.27
C THR A 190 3.96 -7.28 -15.40
N LEU A 191 3.17 -8.26 -15.86
CA LEU A 191 3.11 -9.57 -15.26
C LEU A 191 3.83 -10.56 -16.16
N ASP A 192 4.72 -11.35 -15.58
CA ASP A 192 5.33 -12.50 -16.22
C ASP A 192 5.39 -13.68 -15.24
N GLU A 193 6.06 -14.76 -15.63
CA GLU A 193 6.23 -15.96 -14.79
C GLU A 193 6.96 -15.69 -13.47
N LYS A 194 7.58 -14.51 -13.29
CA LYS A 194 8.31 -14.12 -12.08
C LYS A 194 7.44 -13.34 -11.08
N GLY A 195 6.27 -12.87 -11.49
CA GLY A 195 5.32 -12.17 -10.62
C GLY A 195 4.90 -10.78 -11.12
N LEU A 196 4.32 -10.00 -10.21
CA LEU A 196 3.76 -8.68 -10.48
C LEU A 196 4.85 -7.62 -10.44
N THR A 197 5.33 -7.16 -11.59
CA THR A 197 6.34 -6.09 -11.70
C THR A 197 5.69 -4.72 -11.90
N ILE A 198 6.19 -3.72 -11.18
CA ILE A 198 5.71 -2.33 -11.20
C ILE A 198 6.90 -1.43 -11.45
N GLY A 199 6.97 -0.87 -12.65
CA GLY A 199 7.96 0.11 -13.06
C GLY A 199 7.36 1.50 -13.21
N GLY A 200 8.01 2.52 -12.69
CA GLY A 200 7.62 3.89 -12.95
C GLY A 200 8.50 4.94 -12.30
N THR A 201 8.38 6.15 -12.84
CA THR A 201 8.98 7.36 -12.29
C THR A 201 7.86 8.29 -11.84
N VAL A 202 7.97 8.78 -10.60
CA VAL A 202 7.06 9.76 -10.03
C VAL A 202 7.87 10.87 -9.38
N GLY A 203 7.47 12.12 -9.59
CA GLY A 203 8.09 13.25 -8.92
C GLY A 203 7.11 14.35 -8.56
N LEU A 204 7.53 15.23 -7.67
CA LEU A 204 6.80 16.46 -7.34
C LEU A 204 7.13 17.53 -8.38
N PRO A 205 6.19 18.46 -8.66
CA PRO A 205 6.51 19.68 -9.38
C PRO A 205 7.68 20.42 -8.71
N ARG A 206 8.48 21.13 -9.50
CA ARG A 206 9.55 21.98 -8.95
C ARG A 206 8.98 23.07 -8.05
N SER A 207 9.74 23.42 -7.02
CA SER A 207 9.39 24.44 -6.03
C SER A 207 8.06 24.17 -5.34
N THR A 208 7.73 22.89 -5.09
CA THR A 208 6.52 22.51 -4.36
C THR A 208 6.65 22.94 -2.89
N PRO A 209 5.75 23.77 -2.35
CA PRO A 209 5.75 24.09 -0.93
C PRO A 209 5.51 22.82 -0.11
N ILE A 210 6.47 22.49 0.75
CA ILE A 210 6.40 21.34 1.66
C ILE A 210 5.71 21.77 2.96
N TYR A 211 6.17 22.88 3.53
CA TYR A 211 5.71 23.40 4.81
C TYR A 211 5.90 24.91 4.85
N SER A 212 5.02 25.63 5.52
CA SER A 212 5.16 27.07 5.72
C SER A 212 4.55 27.44 7.06
N PHE A 213 5.31 28.19 7.86
CA PHE A 213 4.88 28.81 9.11
C PHE A 213 5.26 30.29 9.07
N PRO A 214 4.46 31.13 8.38
CA PRO A 214 4.80 32.54 8.21
C PRO A 214 4.81 33.31 9.54
N PRO A 215 5.71 34.30 9.71
CA PRO A 215 6.80 34.70 8.82
C PRO A 215 8.13 33.96 9.07
N TYR A 216 8.12 32.84 9.80
CA TYR A 216 9.33 32.27 10.42
C TYR A 216 10.01 31.18 9.60
N LEU A 217 9.24 30.36 8.89
CA LEU A 217 9.75 29.21 8.16
C LEU A 217 9.01 29.05 6.84
N ASP A 218 9.76 28.87 5.76
CA ASP A 218 9.27 28.38 4.48
C ASP A 218 10.15 27.22 3.99
N VAL A 219 9.51 26.11 3.62
CA VAL A 219 10.20 24.93 3.10
C VAL A 219 9.60 24.53 1.76
N SER A 220 10.46 24.37 0.76
CA SER A 220 10.07 23.95 -0.59
C SER A 220 10.92 22.78 -1.10
N ALA A 221 10.28 21.86 -1.80
CA ALA A 221 10.95 20.86 -2.62
C ALA A 221 11.33 21.47 -3.97
N ASP A 222 12.62 21.68 -4.21
CA ASP A 222 13.15 22.13 -5.49
C ASP A 222 13.11 20.99 -6.53
N SER A 223 13.37 19.77 -6.07
CA SER A 223 13.17 18.52 -6.79
C SER A 223 12.69 17.43 -5.83
N ALA A 224 11.90 16.48 -6.32
CA ALA A 224 11.63 15.23 -5.64
C ALA A 224 11.23 14.22 -6.70
N GLU A 225 11.99 13.15 -6.86
CA GLU A 225 11.77 12.13 -7.89
C GLU A 225 12.09 10.75 -7.32
N ILE A 226 11.25 9.77 -7.66
CA ILE A 226 11.44 8.36 -7.38
C ILE A 226 11.26 7.62 -8.67
N THR A 227 12.25 6.83 -9.05
CA THR A 227 12.14 5.78 -10.05
C THR A 227 12.20 4.45 -9.33
N ALA A 228 11.21 3.60 -9.54
CA ALA A 228 11.17 2.27 -8.92
C ALA A 228 10.73 1.22 -9.93
N SER A 229 11.26 0.02 -9.77
CA SER A 229 10.87 -1.23 -10.41
C SER A 229 10.78 -2.30 -9.32
N VAL A 230 9.58 -2.76 -8.97
CA VAL A 230 9.39 -3.75 -7.90
C VAL A 230 8.52 -4.90 -8.38
N THR A 231 8.99 -6.13 -8.18
CA THR A 231 8.30 -7.38 -8.50
C THR A 231 7.89 -8.10 -7.22
N PHE A 232 6.61 -8.42 -7.09
CA PHE A 232 6.05 -9.18 -5.96
C PHE A 232 5.61 -10.58 -6.40
N SER A 233 5.87 -11.57 -5.55
CA SER A 233 5.24 -12.90 -5.59
C SER A 233 5.07 -13.45 -4.17
N GLY A 234 4.26 -14.49 -3.98
CA GLY A 234 3.99 -15.01 -2.63
C GLY A 234 2.89 -16.05 -2.55
N PHE A 235 2.56 -16.46 -1.33
CA PHE A 235 1.52 -17.46 -1.02
C PHE A 235 0.83 -17.13 0.31
N LEU A 236 -0.47 -17.42 0.40
CA LEU A 236 -1.29 -17.21 1.60
C LEU A 236 -2.18 -18.43 1.87
N ASP A 237 -2.09 -18.98 3.09
CA ASP A 237 -2.99 -20.00 3.64
C ASP A 237 -3.49 -19.54 5.01
N TYR A 238 -4.80 -19.32 5.15
CA TYR A 238 -5.44 -18.80 6.36
C TYR A 238 -6.68 -19.61 6.76
N ASP A 239 -6.66 -20.14 7.99
CA ASP A 239 -7.79 -20.86 8.60
C ASP A 239 -8.78 -19.87 9.22
N VAL A 240 -9.89 -19.63 8.51
CA VAL A 240 -10.90 -18.64 8.91
C VAL A 240 -11.59 -19.01 10.22
N PHE A 241 -11.96 -20.29 10.40
CA PHE A 241 -12.63 -20.75 11.62
C PHE A 241 -11.71 -20.70 12.85
N ALA A 242 -10.44 -21.10 12.69
CA ALA A 242 -9.47 -21.04 13.78
C ALA A 242 -8.88 -19.64 13.99
N GLY A 243 -9.12 -18.70 13.07
CA GLY A 243 -8.49 -17.38 13.07
C GLY A 243 -6.96 -17.45 12.96
N LYS A 244 -6.44 -18.43 12.21
CA LYS A 244 -5.02 -18.78 12.25
C LYS A 244 -4.38 -18.75 10.86
N LEU A 245 -3.33 -17.95 10.73
CA LEU A 245 -2.44 -17.96 9.57
C LEU A 245 -1.59 -19.25 9.56
N LYS A 246 -1.66 -20.01 8.46
CA LYS A 246 -0.94 -21.28 8.28
C LYS A 246 0.33 -21.11 7.46
N GLN A 247 0.29 -20.28 6.42
CA GLN A 247 1.46 -19.85 5.64
C GLN A 247 1.25 -18.44 5.11
N LEU A 248 2.29 -17.62 5.18
CA LEU A 248 2.38 -16.36 4.45
C LEU A 248 3.84 -16.11 4.17
N TYR A 249 4.17 -16.01 2.89
CA TYR A 249 5.46 -15.47 2.46
C TYR A 249 5.29 -14.55 1.27
N VAL A 250 6.18 -13.57 1.17
CA VAL A 250 6.24 -12.62 0.07
C VAL A 250 7.70 -12.49 -0.37
N ASP A 251 7.90 -12.65 -1.67
CA ASP A 251 9.13 -12.37 -2.38
C ASP A 251 9.04 -10.99 -3.05
N ILE A 252 10.08 -10.18 -2.87
CA ILE A 252 10.20 -8.82 -3.39
C ILE A 252 11.53 -8.70 -4.13
N ASP A 253 11.50 -8.47 -5.44
CA ASP A 253 12.64 -8.02 -6.24
C ASP A 253 12.49 -6.53 -6.53
N SER A 254 13.51 -5.72 -6.27
CA SER A 254 13.38 -4.26 -6.30
C SER A 254 14.61 -3.54 -6.85
N SER A 255 14.36 -2.49 -7.62
CA SER A 255 15.33 -1.47 -7.99
C SER A 255 14.68 -0.11 -7.81
N ILE A 256 15.30 0.77 -7.03
CA ILE A 256 14.76 2.05 -6.60
C ILE A 256 15.87 3.09 -6.75
N ASP A 257 15.56 4.25 -7.28
CA ASP A 257 16.42 5.42 -7.28
C ASP A 257 15.53 6.61 -6.87
N ALA A 258 15.82 7.21 -5.72
CA ALA A 258 15.08 8.35 -5.18
C ALA A 258 16.02 9.55 -4.98
N GLU A 259 15.56 10.75 -5.32
CA GLU A 259 16.29 12.00 -5.13
C GLU A 259 15.34 13.10 -4.64
N VAL A 260 15.78 13.89 -3.68
CA VAL A 260 15.07 15.06 -3.18
C VAL A 260 16.02 16.25 -3.07
N GLY A 261 15.56 17.41 -3.51
CA GLY A 261 16.17 18.71 -3.30
C GLY A 261 15.23 19.58 -2.47
N VAL A 262 15.70 20.11 -1.35
CA VAL A 262 14.91 20.92 -0.42
C VAL A 262 15.62 22.25 -0.17
N THR A 263 14.84 23.33 -0.17
CA THR A 263 15.25 24.64 0.35
C THR A 263 14.42 24.96 1.59
N ILE A 264 15.12 25.37 2.65
CA ILE A 264 14.59 25.73 3.95
C ILE A 264 15.00 27.18 4.19
N ALA A 265 14.05 28.09 4.22
CA ALA A 265 14.27 29.49 4.55
C ALA A 265 13.72 29.78 5.94
N VAL A 266 14.61 30.17 6.86
CA VAL A 266 14.25 30.51 8.24
C VAL A 266 14.60 31.96 8.51
N THR A 267 13.71 32.72 9.14
CA THR A 267 13.95 34.17 9.40
C THR A 267 14.43 34.47 10.81
N ALA A 268 14.30 33.54 11.75
CA ALA A 268 14.78 33.62 13.13
C ALA A 268 15.09 32.22 13.67
N GLY A 269 15.64 32.11 14.88
CA GLY A 269 15.88 30.80 15.48
C GLY A 269 14.61 29.94 15.51
N TYR A 270 14.72 28.71 15.02
CA TYR A 270 13.59 27.80 14.85
C TYR A 270 14.05 26.37 15.08
N ARG A 271 13.22 25.61 15.81
CA ARG A 271 13.43 24.19 16.08
C ARG A 271 12.13 23.45 15.93
N ASP A 272 12.06 22.55 14.94
CA ASP A 272 10.93 21.65 14.77
C ASP A 272 11.30 20.47 13.87
N SER A 273 10.46 19.44 13.91
CA SER A 273 10.54 18.28 13.04
C SER A 273 9.18 18.08 12.36
N PHE A 274 9.18 17.92 11.04
CA PHE A 274 7.96 17.67 10.30
C PHE A 274 8.15 16.61 9.21
N MET A 275 7.01 16.04 8.80
CA MET A 275 6.93 15.04 7.74
C MET A 275 5.95 15.53 6.69
N TYR A 276 6.37 15.48 5.43
CA TYR A 276 5.54 15.75 4.28
C TYR A 276 5.25 14.47 3.52
N ASN A 277 3.96 14.17 3.42
CA ASN A 277 3.45 13.01 2.70
C ASN A 277 2.62 13.53 1.52
N PRO A 278 3.15 13.54 0.28
CA PRO A 278 2.42 14.01 -0.90
C PRO A 278 1.17 13.17 -1.26
N GLY A 279 0.86 12.15 -0.46
CA GLY A 279 -0.26 11.23 -0.67
C GLY A 279 0.19 9.92 -1.31
N LEU A 280 -0.74 8.97 -1.37
CA LEU A 280 -0.51 7.65 -1.93
C LEU A 280 -0.14 7.78 -3.42
N LEU A 281 0.98 7.17 -3.82
CA LEU A 281 1.21 6.83 -5.21
C LEU A 281 0.57 5.46 -5.44
N SER A 282 -0.75 5.41 -5.28
CA SER A 282 -1.50 4.16 -5.33
C SER A 282 -1.46 3.60 -6.75
N TYR A 283 -1.13 2.32 -6.82
CA TYR A 283 -1.18 1.53 -8.03
C TYR A 283 -2.53 0.84 -8.17
N MET A 284 -2.71 0.15 -9.31
CA MET A 284 -3.87 -0.70 -9.58
C MET A 284 -4.06 -1.73 -8.48
N ILE A 285 -5.07 -1.52 -7.65
CA ILE A 285 -5.55 -2.50 -6.68
C ILE A 285 -6.43 -3.49 -7.45
N VAL A 286 -6.10 -4.77 -7.36
CA VAL A 286 -7.01 -5.85 -7.71
C VAL A 286 -8.03 -5.94 -6.60
N ASP A 287 -9.24 -5.53 -6.91
CA ASP A 287 -10.36 -5.60 -5.97
C ASP A 287 -11.31 -6.69 -6.45
N VAL A 288 -11.42 -7.76 -5.67
CA VAL A 288 -12.53 -8.70 -5.68
C VAL A 288 -13.46 -8.26 -4.55
N PRO A 289 -14.52 -7.49 -4.85
CA PRO A 289 -15.24 -6.82 -3.79
C PRO A 289 -15.85 -7.82 -2.80
N GLY A 290 -15.69 -7.51 -1.52
CA GLY A 290 -16.12 -8.37 -0.39
C GLY A 290 -15.26 -9.61 -0.13
N ILE A 291 -14.21 -9.87 -0.92
CA ILE A 291 -13.37 -11.08 -0.77
C ILE A 291 -11.89 -10.76 -0.67
N LEU A 292 -11.34 -9.97 -1.59
CA LEU A 292 -9.90 -9.74 -1.65
C LEU A 292 -9.63 -8.33 -2.16
N LYS A 293 -8.87 -7.54 -1.42
CA LYS A 293 -8.09 -6.46 -2.04
C LYS A 293 -6.64 -6.87 -2.02
N LEU A 294 -6.08 -6.98 -3.22
CA LEU A 294 -4.70 -7.29 -3.46
C LEU A 294 -4.12 -6.18 -4.30
N GLY A 295 -3.16 -5.43 -3.78
CA GLY A 295 -2.65 -4.30 -4.53
C GLY A 295 -1.30 -3.87 -4.01
N PRO A 296 -0.33 -3.62 -4.87
CA PRO A 296 0.88 -2.97 -4.42
C PRO A 296 0.58 -1.50 -4.08
N GLU A 297 1.31 -0.97 -3.12
CA GLU A 297 1.24 0.42 -2.72
C GLU A 297 2.66 0.97 -2.50
N LEU A 298 2.93 2.12 -3.12
CA LEU A 298 4.12 2.92 -2.86
C LEU A 298 3.72 4.14 -2.05
N LEU A 299 4.31 4.25 -0.87
CA LEU A 299 4.24 5.44 -0.04
C LEU A 299 5.57 6.17 -0.11
N PHE A 300 5.48 7.49 -0.21
CA PHE A 300 6.64 8.36 -0.17
C PHE A 300 6.40 9.44 0.88
N GLY A 301 7.41 9.68 1.70
CA GLY A 301 7.43 10.75 2.68
C GLY A 301 8.79 11.45 2.69
N ILE A 302 8.79 12.77 2.87
CA ILE A 302 10.00 13.57 3.07
C ILE A 302 9.94 14.12 4.49
N GLY A 303 10.89 13.73 5.32
CA GLY A 303 11.02 14.22 6.67
C GLY A 303 12.19 15.19 6.82
N LEU A 304 11.99 16.19 7.68
CA LEU A 304 12.99 17.19 7.99
C LEU A 304 13.00 17.49 9.49
N ASP A 305 14.18 17.55 10.07
CA ASP A 305 14.45 17.99 11.44
C ASP A 305 15.39 19.20 11.38
N VAL A 306 14.89 20.36 11.77
CA VAL A 306 15.59 21.65 11.67
C VAL A 306 15.82 22.19 13.07
N ASP A 307 17.04 22.61 13.34
CA ASP A 307 17.42 23.34 14.55
C ASP A 307 18.43 24.43 14.17
N VAL A 308 17.93 25.65 14.00
CA VAL A 308 18.73 26.83 13.62
C VAL A 308 18.61 27.90 14.69
N GLU A 309 19.72 28.57 14.98
CA GLU A 309 19.76 29.61 16.04
C GLU A 309 19.45 31.03 15.50
N ALA A 310 19.57 31.23 14.19
CA ALA A 310 19.37 32.51 13.52
C ALA A 310 18.74 32.33 12.13
N GLY A 311 18.33 33.43 11.51
CA GLY A 311 17.82 33.40 10.15
C GLY A 311 18.88 32.88 9.17
N VAL A 312 18.53 31.87 8.39
CA VAL A 312 19.42 31.21 7.43
C VAL A 312 18.59 30.52 6.35
N THR A 313 19.10 30.51 5.13
CA THR A 313 18.59 29.65 4.06
C THR A 313 19.54 28.46 3.91
N VAL A 314 18.97 27.27 3.99
CA VAL A 314 19.66 25.99 3.79
C VAL A 314 19.10 25.35 2.53
N THR A 315 19.96 25.05 1.56
CA THR A 315 19.57 24.29 0.36
C THR A 315 20.35 22.99 0.34
N GLY A 316 19.63 21.88 0.17
CA GLY A 316 20.22 20.54 0.19
C GLY A 316 19.64 19.64 -0.87
N THR A 317 20.47 18.77 -1.43
CA THR A 317 20.01 17.64 -2.25
C THR A 317 20.50 16.35 -1.63
N ALA A 318 19.64 15.36 -1.60
CA ALA A 318 19.88 14.04 -1.05
C ALA A 318 19.28 13.00 -1.98
N GLY A 319 20.06 11.99 -2.34
CA GLY A 319 19.62 10.89 -3.19
C GLY A 319 20.06 9.56 -2.62
N ALA A 320 19.23 8.54 -2.83
CA ALA A 320 19.50 7.17 -2.47
C ALA A 320 18.96 6.21 -3.53
N GLY A 321 19.80 5.30 -3.99
CA GLY A 321 19.45 4.25 -4.93
C GLY A 321 19.75 2.87 -4.34
N LEU A 322 18.87 1.92 -4.63
CA LEU A 322 18.94 0.51 -4.31
C LEU A 322 18.79 -0.26 -5.62
N LYS A 323 19.76 -1.11 -5.98
CA LYS A 323 19.68 -1.88 -7.23
C LYS A 323 19.71 -3.36 -6.94
N ASN A 324 18.86 -4.11 -7.63
CA ASN A 324 18.79 -5.58 -7.59
C ASN A 324 18.56 -6.13 -6.17
N GLY A 325 17.67 -5.47 -5.42
CA GLY A 325 17.34 -5.87 -4.06
C GLY A 325 16.34 -7.02 -4.05
N ILE A 326 16.79 -8.20 -3.64
CA ILE A 326 15.93 -9.38 -3.46
C ILE A 326 15.68 -9.62 -1.97
N VAL A 327 14.41 -9.73 -1.61
CA VAL A 327 13.92 -9.97 -0.25
C VAL A 327 12.92 -11.11 -0.28
N HIS A 328 13.14 -12.14 0.53
CA HIS A 328 12.13 -13.15 0.85
C HIS A 328 11.70 -12.92 2.29
N LEU A 329 10.42 -12.67 2.53
CA LEU A 329 9.83 -12.54 3.86
C LEU A 329 8.96 -13.76 4.13
N ASP A 330 9.32 -14.57 5.13
CA ASP A 330 8.43 -15.57 5.71
C ASP A 330 7.90 -15.02 7.05
N PHE A 331 6.58 -14.86 7.12
CA PHE A 331 5.93 -14.14 8.21
C PHE A 331 5.54 -15.04 9.38
N LEU A 332 5.65 -16.36 9.22
CA LEU A 332 5.47 -17.31 10.31
C LEU A 332 6.80 -17.81 10.87
N ASP A 333 7.83 -17.80 10.04
CA ASP A 333 9.17 -18.27 10.37
C ASP A 333 10.24 -17.28 9.91
N THR A 334 10.57 -16.34 10.80
CA THR A 334 11.59 -15.31 10.52
C THR A 334 12.98 -15.89 10.22
N SER A 335 13.23 -17.17 10.51
CA SER A 335 14.51 -17.82 10.16
C SER A 335 14.62 -18.15 8.66
N LYS A 336 13.49 -18.18 7.95
CA LYS A 336 13.44 -18.36 6.50
C LYS A 336 13.49 -17.04 5.74
N THR A 337 13.26 -15.92 6.41
CA THR A 337 13.43 -14.59 5.84
C THR A 337 14.88 -14.39 5.39
N SER A 338 15.07 -14.00 4.12
CA SER A 338 16.38 -13.80 3.53
C SER A 338 16.46 -12.49 2.77
N LEU A 339 17.64 -11.90 2.80
CA LEU A 339 17.93 -10.61 2.20
C LEU A 339 19.21 -10.77 1.40
N GLN A 340 19.15 -10.51 0.09
CA GLN A 340 20.38 -10.27 -0.63
C GLN A 340 20.91 -8.89 -0.27
N PRO A 341 22.19 -8.77 0.12
CA PRO A 341 22.74 -7.52 0.63
C PRO A 341 22.70 -6.42 -0.43
N TRP A 342 22.16 -5.28 -0.03
CA TRP A 342 22.12 -4.08 -0.85
C TRP A 342 23.38 -3.24 -0.63
N LYS A 343 23.82 -2.58 -1.69
CA LYS A 343 24.75 -1.46 -1.57
C LYS A 343 23.99 -0.19 -1.97
N PRO A 344 23.53 0.61 -1.00
CA PRO A 344 22.90 1.88 -1.31
C PRO A 344 23.92 2.79 -2.01
N VAL A 345 23.53 3.36 -3.14
CA VAL A 345 24.26 4.47 -3.76
C VAL A 345 23.63 5.73 -3.22
N TYR A 346 24.42 6.67 -2.71
CA TYR A 346 23.89 7.90 -2.16
C TYR A 346 24.65 9.11 -2.70
N ASN A 347 23.96 10.24 -2.75
CA ASN A 347 24.56 11.54 -3.00
C ASN A 347 24.01 12.55 -1.99
N ALA A 348 24.85 13.51 -1.61
CA ALA A 348 24.46 14.62 -0.76
C ALA A 348 25.19 15.88 -1.19
N LYS A 349 24.46 16.98 -1.21
CA LYS A 349 25.01 18.32 -1.38
C LYS A 349 24.28 19.25 -0.44
N LEU A 350 25.01 20.16 0.21
CA LEU A 350 24.42 21.18 1.06
C LEU A 350 25.08 22.55 0.82
N GLU A 351 24.25 23.59 0.81
CA GLU A 351 24.64 25.00 0.70
C GLU A 351 23.92 25.83 1.78
N LEU A 352 24.63 26.81 2.33
CA LEU A 352 24.16 27.70 3.41
C LEU A 352 24.32 29.16 2.97
N SER A 353 23.31 29.98 3.18
CA SER A 353 23.33 31.40 2.76
C SER A 353 24.10 32.32 3.71
N GLU A 354 24.14 31.99 5.01
CA GLU A 354 24.69 32.85 6.06
C GLU A 354 25.48 32.08 7.13
N ARG A 355 26.20 32.81 7.97
CA ARG A 355 26.98 32.27 9.10
C ARG A 355 26.04 32.01 10.27
N ALA A 356 25.70 30.75 10.51
CA ALA A 356 24.88 30.36 11.65
C ALA A 356 25.29 28.99 12.20
N ARG A 357 24.82 28.67 13.41
CA ARG A 357 24.67 27.29 13.83
C ARG A 357 23.37 26.76 13.26
N ALA A 358 23.48 25.66 12.52
CA ALA A 358 22.35 25.06 11.83
C ALA A 358 22.50 23.54 11.86
N LYS A 359 21.44 22.87 12.30
CA LYS A 359 21.22 21.44 12.09
C LYS A 359 20.07 21.28 11.11
N ALA A 360 20.28 20.44 10.11
CA ALA A 360 19.29 20.13 9.10
C ALA A 360 19.42 18.65 8.71
N ASP A 361 18.67 17.80 9.41
CA ASP A 361 18.62 16.39 9.08
C ASP A 361 17.44 16.16 8.12
N ALA A 362 17.72 15.55 6.99
CA ALA A 362 16.71 15.19 6.00
C ALA A 362 16.64 13.67 5.87
N TRP A 363 15.43 13.13 5.74
CA TRP A 363 15.24 11.73 5.41
C TRP A 363 14.08 11.54 4.45
N ILE A 364 14.13 10.42 3.75
CA ILE A 364 13.06 9.98 2.87
C ILE A 364 12.52 8.67 3.43
N ASP A 365 11.20 8.52 3.48
CA ASP A 365 10.56 7.23 3.67
C ASP A 365 10.01 6.75 2.34
N VAL A 366 10.55 5.64 1.83
CA VAL A 366 10.02 4.96 0.64
C VAL A 366 9.49 3.60 1.09
N THR A 367 8.17 3.44 1.09
CA THR A 367 7.51 2.20 1.49
C THR A 367 6.94 1.49 0.29
N PHE A 368 7.34 0.24 0.09
CA PHE A 368 6.72 -0.69 -0.84
C PHE A 368 5.95 -1.71 -0.03
N GLN A 369 4.64 -1.77 -0.20
CA GLN A 369 3.83 -2.78 0.44
C GLN A 369 2.90 -3.47 -0.54
N LEU A 370 2.59 -4.71 -0.25
CA LEU A 370 1.51 -5.46 -0.85
C LEU A 370 0.34 -5.39 0.12
N ILE A 371 -0.70 -4.65 -0.25
CA ILE A 371 -2.00 -4.68 0.42
C ILE A 371 -2.59 -6.07 0.21
N VAL A 372 -2.93 -6.75 1.30
CA VAL A 372 -3.60 -8.06 1.29
C VAL A 372 -4.73 -8.01 2.31
N GLU A 373 -5.87 -7.47 1.89
CA GLU A 373 -7.10 -7.50 2.68
C GLU A 373 -7.95 -8.68 2.24
N VAL A 374 -8.27 -9.57 3.17
CA VAL A 374 -9.04 -10.78 2.91
C VAL A 374 -10.39 -10.70 3.59
N LEU A 375 -11.40 -11.28 2.95
CA LEU A 375 -12.80 -11.29 3.37
C LEU A 375 -13.37 -9.89 3.61
N GLY A 376 -13.09 -8.97 2.68
CA GLY A 376 -13.56 -7.58 2.77
C GLY A 376 -12.86 -6.76 3.86
N GLY A 377 -11.64 -7.15 4.26
CA GLY A 377 -10.82 -6.44 5.26
C GLY A 377 -10.98 -6.94 6.69
N VAL A 378 -11.70 -8.05 6.91
CA VAL A 378 -11.74 -8.71 8.24
C VAL A 378 -10.35 -9.15 8.68
N VAL A 379 -9.53 -9.57 7.72
CA VAL A 379 -8.12 -9.91 7.94
C VAL A 379 -7.26 -9.00 7.07
N ASP A 380 -6.44 -8.19 7.70
CA ASP A 380 -5.42 -7.36 7.04
C ASP A 380 -4.05 -7.99 7.23
N LEU A 381 -3.51 -8.52 6.13
CA LEU A 381 -2.19 -9.15 6.06
C LEU A 381 -1.24 -8.33 5.19
N SER A 382 -1.54 -7.04 5.01
CA SER A 382 -0.71 -6.15 4.19
C SER A 382 0.73 -6.17 4.71
N ALA A 383 1.69 -6.36 3.83
CA ALA A 383 3.08 -6.52 4.24
C ALA A 383 4.01 -5.79 3.29
N GLY A 384 5.14 -5.33 3.79
CA GLY A 384 6.01 -4.49 3.00
C GLY A 384 7.34 -4.19 3.64
N ILE A 385 8.07 -3.33 2.95
CA ILE A 385 9.35 -2.78 3.36
C ILE A 385 9.35 -1.26 3.27
N THR A 386 9.95 -0.61 4.25
CA THR A 386 10.22 0.83 4.25
C THR A 386 11.71 1.06 4.24
N ALA A 387 12.23 1.64 3.16
CA ALA A 387 13.59 2.13 3.06
C ALA A 387 13.65 3.57 3.56
N ARG A 388 14.57 3.83 4.50
CA ARG A 388 14.81 5.14 5.10
C ARG A 388 16.28 5.54 4.96
N PRO A 389 16.68 6.20 3.86
CA PRO A 389 17.89 7.00 3.84
C PRO A 389 17.70 8.27 4.69
N ARG A 390 18.68 8.58 5.52
CA ARG A 390 18.73 9.79 6.35
C ARG A 390 20.12 10.40 6.30
N PHE A 391 20.16 11.70 6.06
CA PHE A 391 21.36 12.52 6.13
C PHE A 391 21.27 13.38 7.38
N ASN A 392 22.17 13.14 8.32
CA ASN A 392 22.29 13.97 9.51
C ASN A 392 23.33 15.03 9.22
N ASN A 393 22.97 16.31 9.37
CA ASN A 393 23.88 17.40 9.08
C ASN A 393 23.86 18.45 10.19
N GLU A 394 25.05 18.78 10.68
CA GLU A 394 25.28 19.78 11.70
C GLU A 394 26.42 20.70 11.26
N PHE A 395 26.14 22.01 11.32
CA PHE A 395 27.07 23.08 10.96
C PHE A 395 27.19 24.05 12.10
N ALA A 396 28.42 24.40 12.44
CA ALA A 396 28.69 25.49 13.36
C ALA A 396 29.67 26.47 12.73
N PHE A 397 29.17 27.67 12.40
CA PHE A 397 30.00 28.83 12.10
C PHE A 397 30.20 29.65 13.38
N THR A 398 31.42 29.64 13.94
CA THR A 398 31.72 30.21 15.26
C THR A 398 32.45 31.57 15.20
N ALA A 399 32.57 32.19 14.04
CA ALA A 399 33.32 33.44 13.93
C ALA A 399 32.51 34.65 14.46
N SER A 400 32.62 34.95 15.76
CA SER A 400 32.49 36.33 16.25
C SER A 400 33.88 36.96 16.31
N GLN A 401 34.15 37.95 15.46
CA GLN A 401 35.28 38.86 15.65
C GLN A 401 34.78 40.11 16.36
N THR A 402 34.93 40.16 17.69
CA THR A 402 34.93 41.42 18.42
C THR A 402 36.37 41.90 18.51
N VAL A 403 36.70 42.91 17.71
CA VAL A 403 37.96 43.66 17.85
C VAL A 403 37.73 44.68 18.96
N GLU A 404 38.14 44.35 20.18
CA GLU A 404 38.41 45.37 21.19
C GLU A 404 39.90 45.66 21.17
N ALA A 405 40.25 46.83 20.61
CA ALA A 405 41.58 47.39 20.80
C ALA A 405 41.62 48.22 22.11
N PRO A 406 42.75 48.23 22.84
CA PRO A 406 44.03 47.63 22.48
C PRO A 406 44.36 46.40 23.35
N ASP A 407 44.59 45.26 22.68
CA ASP A 407 45.46 44.15 23.12
C ASP A 407 44.90 42.94 23.88
N SER A 408 43.61 42.61 23.79
CA SER A 408 43.18 41.22 24.07
C SER A 408 41.98 40.79 23.24
N VAL A 409 42.20 39.86 22.31
CA VAL A 409 41.13 39.05 21.72
C VAL A 409 40.86 37.91 22.69
N ASP A 410 39.75 37.97 23.43
CA ASP A 410 39.30 36.83 24.23
C ASP A 410 38.74 35.76 23.29
N PHE A 411 39.42 34.61 23.25
CA PHE A 411 38.95 33.42 22.53
C PHE A 411 38.18 32.54 23.51
N PRO A 412 36.96 32.08 23.17
CA PRO A 412 36.28 31.08 23.99
C PRO A 412 37.09 29.76 23.94
N ASN A 413 37.60 29.34 25.10
CA ASN A 413 38.48 28.17 25.26
C ASN A 413 37.77 26.82 25.26
N ASP A 414 36.45 26.80 25.09
CA ASP A 414 35.67 25.57 24.96
C ASP A 414 34.80 25.69 23.71
N LEU A 415 35.08 24.85 22.71
CA LEU A 415 34.23 24.34 21.62
C LEU A 415 35.05 24.13 20.33
N VAL A 416 34.79 23.00 19.68
CA VAL A 416 35.66 22.22 18.75
C VAL A 416 36.16 22.94 17.48
N CYS A 417 35.77 24.20 17.22
CA CYS A 417 36.41 25.06 16.21
C CYS A 417 36.32 26.53 16.70
N ALA A 418 37.28 27.02 17.48
CA ALA A 418 37.18 28.32 18.16
C ALA A 418 37.00 29.54 17.23
N GLN A 419 37.55 29.50 16.02
CA GLN A 419 37.31 30.48 14.95
C GLN A 419 37.31 29.78 13.60
N GLY A 420 36.17 29.18 13.25
CA GLY A 420 36.14 28.25 12.13
C GLY A 420 34.74 27.91 11.61
N LEU A 421 34.73 26.91 10.75
CA LEU A 421 33.56 26.16 10.32
C LEU A 421 33.74 24.71 10.79
N SER A 422 32.81 24.23 11.61
CA SER A 422 32.64 22.80 11.88
C SER A 422 31.58 22.24 10.94
N VAL A 423 31.91 21.17 10.22
CA VAL A 423 30.98 20.40 9.40
C VAL A 423 30.95 18.97 9.91
N LYS A 424 29.77 18.54 10.37
CA LYS A 424 29.49 17.14 10.66
C LYS A 424 28.35 16.66 9.77
N SER A 425 28.61 15.63 8.98
CA SER A 425 27.62 15.00 8.11
C SER A 425 27.80 13.49 8.14
N ASP A 426 26.70 12.77 8.32
CA ASP A 426 26.67 11.33 8.21
C ASP A 426 25.43 10.86 7.43
N PHE A 427 25.57 9.70 6.82
CA PHE A 427 24.49 9.00 6.14
C PHE A 427 24.13 7.76 6.92
N THR A 428 22.85 7.60 7.19
CA THR A 428 22.27 6.37 7.73
C THR A 428 21.26 5.82 6.74
N PHE A 429 21.24 4.51 6.57
CA PHE A 429 20.22 3.84 5.79
C PHE A 429 19.65 2.69 6.59
N SER A 430 18.35 2.74 6.85
CA SER A 430 17.62 1.68 7.54
C SER A 430 16.56 1.09 6.62
N LEU A 431 16.37 -0.22 6.74
CA LEU A 431 15.29 -0.95 6.08
C LEU A 431 14.44 -1.63 7.13
N TYR A 432 13.14 -1.32 7.12
CA TYR A 432 12.14 -1.90 8.01
C TYR A 432 11.28 -2.85 7.19
N ALA A 433 11.03 -4.06 7.68
CA ALA A 433 9.97 -4.92 7.18
C ALA A 433 8.79 -4.90 8.14
N PHE A 434 7.57 -5.08 7.64
CA PHE A 434 6.36 -5.08 8.46
C PHE A 434 5.24 -5.96 7.89
N VAL A 435 4.30 -6.32 8.77
CA VAL A 435 2.98 -6.89 8.45
C VAL A 435 1.92 -6.11 9.21
N SER A 436 1.18 -5.30 8.48
CA SER A 436 0.11 -4.44 9.00
C SER A 436 0.58 -3.80 10.31
N THR A 437 -0.20 -3.97 11.38
CA THR A 437 0.13 -3.55 12.75
C THR A 437 0.66 -4.70 13.62
N LEU A 438 0.74 -5.91 13.07
CA LEU A 438 1.04 -7.14 13.82
C LEU A 438 2.53 -7.28 14.11
N TRP A 439 3.39 -6.88 13.18
CA TRP A 439 4.83 -7.06 13.30
C TRP A 439 5.60 -6.00 12.50
N SER A 440 6.74 -5.57 13.04
CA SER A 440 7.74 -4.82 12.30
C SER A 440 9.14 -5.09 12.87
N SER A 441 10.15 -5.02 12.00
CA SER A 441 11.55 -5.17 12.40
C SER A 441 12.48 -4.41 11.46
N THR A 442 13.56 -3.86 12.01
CA THR A 442 14.70 -3.41 11.21
C THR A 442 15.44 -4.64 10.70
N ILE A 443 15.49 -4.80 9.38
CA ILE A 443 16.10 -5.95 8.71
C ILE A 443 17.45 -5.62 8.07
N TYR A 444 17.75 -4.33 7.90
CA TYR A 444 19.07 -3.85 7.51
C TYR A 444 19.32 -2.44 8.07
N ASN A 445 20.56 -2.17 8.47
CA ASN A 445 20.99 -0.83 8.85
C ASN A 445 22.47 -0.63 8.47
N THR A 446 22.81 0.56 7.99
CA THR A 446 24.19 0.98 7.75
C THR A 446 24.37 2.44 8.12
N HIS A 447 25.59 2.76 8.54
CA HIS A 447 26.02 4.12 8.88
C HIS A 447 27.33 4.40 8.14
N VAL A 448 27.36 5.51 7.43
CA VAL A 448 28.52 5.97 6.66
C VAL A 448 28.82 7.40 7.05
N PRO A 449 29.94 7.66 7.77
CA PRO A 449 30.37 9.03 8.01
C PRO A 449 30.72 9.70 6.68
N ILE A 450 30.22 10.91 6.45
CA ILE A 450 30.50 11.69 5.23
C ILE A 450 31.59 12.72 5.51
N ALA A 451 31.43 13.50 6.58
CA ALA A 451 32.37 14.55 6.96
C ALA A 451 32.37 14.74 8.48
N GLU A 452 33.56 14.91 9.03
CA GLU A 452 33.78 15.38 10.40
C GLU A 452 34.99 16.33 10.34
N GLU A 453 34.75 17.50 9.78
CA GLU A 453 35.79 18.44 9.37
C GLU A 453 35.72 19.72 10.20
N CYS A 454 36.89 20.22 10.60
CA CYS A 454 37.03 21.51 11.27
C CYS A 454 37.98 22.39 10.46
N TYR A 455 37.45 23.46 9.89
CA TYR A 455 38.22 24.44 9.15
C TYR A 455 38.46 25.67 10.01
N THR A 456 39.72 25.95 10.35
CA THR A 456 40.09 27.13 11.12
C THR A 456 40.51 28.27 10.18
N TRP A 457 40.10 29.49 10.51
CA TRP A 457 40.53 30.70 9.77
C TRP A 457 41.88 31.24 10.27
N LEU A 458 42.40 30.65 11.35
CA LEU A 458 43.74 30.92 11.89
C LEU A 458 44.77 30.14 11.06
N LYS A 459 45.76 30.85 10.52
CA LYS A 459 46.92 30.28 9.85
C LYS A 459 47.97 29.81 10.84
#